data_AF-A0A534Q113-F1
#
_entry.id   AF-A0A534Q113-F1
#
_cell.length_a   1.000
_cell.length_b   1.000
_cell.length_c   1.000
_cell.angle_alpha   90.00
_cell.angle_beta   90.00
_cell.angle_gamma   90.00
#
_symmetry.space_group_name_H-M   'P 1'
#
loop_
_entity.id
_entity.type
_entity.pdbx_description
1 polymer ?
#
loop_
_entity_poly.entity_id
_entity_poly.type
_entity_poly.pdbx_seq_one_letter_code
_entity_poly.pdbx_strand_id
1 'polypeptide(L)'
;MKPRTKLAIVAAGYGLAFAAARLAGWAYNVRVAQLPDDTSGGMYAGGELLCELATFFAAALPTTMLALWFARANRRFWQVVAGLSLAFAAVGLFAVLAPPRWFHRHPSMWLDLFAIAQLLGVPLWTVAFALFAAIAPTRTSRRLLLAAIGIELAIAACAAIHWFVPSPPL
;
A
#
# COMPACT_ATOMS: atom_id res chain seq x y z
N MET A 1 3.34 -27.05 -14.72
CA MET A 1 3.68 -27.13 -13.27
C MET A 1 2.42 -27.35 -12.46
N LYS A 2 2.46 -28.26 -11.47
CA LYS A 2 1.34 -28.49 -10.54
C LYS A 2 1.10 -27.24 -9.68
N PRO A 3 -0.15 -26.95 -9.27
CA PRO A 3 -0.48 -25.75 -8.49
C PRO A 3 0.29 -25.69 -7.16
N ARG A 4 0.54 -26.84 -6.53
CA ARG A 4 1.35 -26.95 -5.30
C ARG A 4 2.78 -26.46 -5.49
N THR A 5 3.40 -26.75 -6.63
CA THR A 5 4.77 -26.30 -6.93
C THR A 5 4.83 -24.78 -7.08
N LYS A 6 3.84 -24.17 -7.73
CA LYS A 6 3.75 -22.71 -7.85
C LYS A 6 3.61 -22.04 -6.49
N LEU A 7 2.75 -22.60 -5.63
CA LEU A 7 2.56 -22.11 -4.27
C LEU A 7 3.85 -22.23 -3.45
N ALA A 8 4.56 -23.36 -3.54
CA ALA A 8 5.82 -23.58 -2.82
C ALA A 8 6.90 -22.56 -3.23
N ILE A 9 7.02 -22.25 -4.53
CA ILE A 9 7.96 -21.24 -5.03
C ILE A 9 7.64 -19.85 -4.47
N VAL A 10 6.36 -19.46 -4.50
CA VAL A 10 5.92 -18.16 -3.97
C VAL A 10 6.16 -18.09 -2.45
N ALA A 11 5.82 -19.15 -1.72
CA ALA A 11 6.04 -19.22 -0.28
C ALA A 11 7.53 -19.13 0.07
N ALA A 12 8.39 -19.85 -0.66
CA ALA A 12 9.85 -19.76 -0.48
C ALA A 12 10.37 -18.34 -0.76
N GLY A 13 9.87 -17.67 -1.80
CA GLY A 13 10.22 -16.29 -2.09
C GLY A 13 9.85 -15.30 -0.98
N TYR A 14 8.66 -15.46 -0.36
CA TYR A 14 8.27 -14.66 0.79
C TYR A 14 9.11 -14.99 2.04
N GLY A 15 9.47 -16.26 2.23
CA GLY A 15 10.40 -16.67 3.29
C GLY A 15 11.76 -16.00 3.15
N LEU A 16 12.30 -15.93 1.92
CA LEU A 16 13.55 -15.21 1.64
C LEU A 16 13.42 -13.70 1.85
N ALA A 17 12.31 -13.08 1.44
CA ALA A 17 12.05 -11.67 1.69
C ALA A 17 11.98 -11.34 3.18
N PHE A 18 11.35 -12.22 3.97
CA PHE A 18 11.30 -12.09 5.43
C PHE A 18 12.68 -12.23 6.06
N ALA A 19 13.48 -13.20 5.62
CA ALA A 19 14.87 -13.34 6.08
C ALA A 19 15.70 -12.10 5.75
N ALA A 20 15.56 -11.54 4.55
CA ALA A 20 16.25 -10.31 4.15
C ALA A 20 15.85 -9.11 5.02
N ALA A 21 14.56 -8.98 5.35
CA ALA A 21 14.07 -7.95 6.26
C ALA A 21 14.72 -8.04 7.65
N ARG A 22 14.75 -9.25 8.23
CA ARG A 22 15.40 -9.48 9.54
C ARG A 22 16.90 -9.20 9.52
N LEU A 23 17.57 -9.53 8.42
CA LEU A 23 18.98 -9.18 8.22
C LEU A 23 19.20 -7.67 8.15
N ALA A 24 18.28 -6.94 7.51
CA ALA A 24 18.34 -5.47 7.45
C ALA A 24 18.14 -4.84 8.83
N GLY A 25 17.15 -5.30 9.61
CA GLY A 25 16.95 -4.86 10.99
C GLY A 25 18.17 -5.13 11.88
N TRP A 26 18.76 -6.33 11.77
CA TRP A 26 20.01 -6.66 12.46
C TRP A 26 21.16 -5.72 12.05
N ALA A 27 21.36 -5.46 10.76
CA ALA A 27 22.39 -4.55 10.26
C ALA A 27 22.16 -3.11 10.73
N TYR A 28 20.90 -2.66 10.77
CA TYR A 28 20.50 -1.37 11.32
C TYR A 28 20.91 -1.24 12.79
N ASN A 29 20.58 -2.24 13.62
CA ASN A 29 20.91 -2.23 15.05
C ASN A 29 22.41 -2.21 15.30
N VAL A 30 23.18 -3.01 14.55
CA VAL A 30 24.66 -3.02 14.66
C VAL A 30 25.24 -1.64 14.35
N ARG A 31 24.71 -0.95 13.34
CA ARG A 31 25.16 0.40 12.96
C ARG A 31 24.77 1.43 14.03
N VAL A 32 23.55 1.34 14.52
CA VAL A 32 22.98 2.30 15.47
C VAL A 32 23.62 2.23 16.84
N ALA A 33 24.00 1.03 17.30
CA ALA A 33 24.70 0.82 18.57
C ALA A 33 26.08 1.53 18.65
N GLN A 34 26.57 2.07 17.54
CA GLN A 34 27.84 2.80 17.46
C GLN A 34 27.67 4.33 17.57
N LEU A 35 26.42 4.84 17.59
CA LEU A 35 26.16 6.28 17.72
C LEU A 35 26.07 6.71 19.19
N PRO A 36 26.36 7.99 19.51
CA PRO A 36 26.18 8.54 20.85
C PRO A 36 24.69 8.52 21.29
N ASP A 37 24.43 8.18 22.55
CA ASP A 37 23.10 7.92 23.15
C ASP A 37 22.24 9.18 23.39
N ASP A 38 21.93 9.96 22.35
CA ASP A 38 21.11 11.19 22.48
C ASP A 38 19.64 11.02 22.04
N THR A 39 19.22 9.81 21.68
CA THR A 39 17.87 9.54 21.14
C THR A 39 17.08 8.49 21.91
N SER A 40 15.77 8.71 22.05
CA SER A 40 14.89 7.83 22.82
C SER A 40 14.79 6.44 22.17
N GLY A 41 14.72 5.39 22.99
CA GLY A 41 14.66 3.99 22.50
C GLY A 41 13.50 3.71 21.52
N GLY A 42 12.38 4.44 21.65
CA GLY A 42 11.26 4.34 20.71
C GLY A 42 11.61 4.80 19.29
N MET A 43 12.51 5.79 19.15
CA MET A 43 12.92 6.28 17.84
C MET A 43 13.76 5.24 17.09
N TYR A 44 14.62 4.51 17.81
CA TYR A 44 15.41 3.41 17.24
C TYR A 44 14.55 2.22 16.83
N ALA A 45 13.64 1.80 17.71
CA ALA A 45 12.71 0.70 17.38
C ALA A 45 11.82 1.05 16.17
N GLY A 46 11.38 2.31 16.07
CA GLY A 46 10.63 2.78 14.89
C GLY A 46 11.47 2.76 13.61
N GLY A 47 12.72 3.22 13.68
CA GLY A 47 13.65 3.20 12.55
C GLY A 47 14.00 1.79 12.08
N GLU A 48 14.24 0.87 13.02
CA GLU A 48 14.44 -0.56 12.75
C GLU A 48 13.23 -1.11 11.99
N LEU A 49 12.03 -0.94 12.54
CA LEU A 49 10.79 -1.43 11.94
C LEU A 49 10.56 -0.89 10.52
N LEU A 50 10.80 0.41 10.29
CA LEU A 50 10.70 1.00 8.95
C LEU A 50 11.73 0.41 7.99
N CYS A 51 12.96 0.17 8.44
CA CYS A 51 14.00 -0.44 7.63
C CYS A 51 13.63 -1.88 7.25
N GLU A 52 13.18 -2.67 8.21
CA GLU A 52 12.72 -4.04 7.99
C GLU A 52 11.55 -4.10 7.00
N LEU A 53 10.53 -3.25 7.20
CA LEU A 53 9.37 -3.18 6.30
C LEU A 53 9.78 -2.76 4.90
N ALA A 54 10.62 -1.74 4.75
CA ALA A 54 11.09 -1.29 3.45
C ALA A 54 11.85 -2.40 2.71
N THR A 55 12.78 -3.09 3.39
CA THR A 55 13.50 -4.22 2.81
C THR A 55 12.57 -5.39 2.48
N PHE A 56 11.63 -5.71 3.37
CA PHE A 56 10.64 -6.76 3.13
C PHE A 56 9.84 -6.48 1.87
N PHE A 57 9.24 -5.29 1.75
CA PHE A 57 8.44 -4.93 0.59
C PHE A 57 9.26 -4.94 -0.69
N ALA A 58 10.48 -4.37 -0.68
CA ALA A 58 11.36 -4.39 -1.84
C ALA A 58 11.74 -5.81 -2.27
N ALA A 59 12.13 -6.67 -1.32
CA ALA A 59 12.49 -8.07 -1.59
C ALA A 59 11.27 -8.94 -1.97
N ALA A 60 10.08 -8.59 -1.51
CA ALA A 60 8.84 -9.30 -1.82
C ALA A 60 8.28 -8.94 -3.21
N LEU A 61 8.71 -7.85 -3.84
CA LEU A 61 8.21 -7.42 -5.15
C LEU A 61 8.34 -8.51 -6.25
N PRO A 62 9.51 -9.12 -6.48
CA PRO A 62 9.66 -10.15 -7.52
C PRO A 62 8.76 -11.36 -7.28
N THR A 63 8.69 -11.81 -6.02
CA THR A 63 7.83 -12.92 -5.59
C THR A 63 6.37 -12.60 -5.83
N THR A 64 5.95 -11.37 -5.51
CA THR A 64 4.58 -10.89 -5.74
C THR A 64 4.26 -10.82 -7.22
N MET A 65 5.17 -10.31 -8.06
CA MET A 65 5.00 -10.28 -9.51
C MET A 65 4.86 -11.70 -10.09
N LEU A 66 5.66 -12.65 -9.61
CA LEU A 66 5.58 -14.05 -10.02
C LEU A 66 4.24 -14.69 -9.59
N ALA A 67 3.78 -14.40 -8.38
CA ALA A 67 2.49 -14.87 -7.88
C ALA A 67 1.33 -14.35 -8.74
N LEU A 68 1.34 -13.05 -9.07
CA LEU A 68 0.35 -12.42 -9.95
C LEU A 68 0.40 -13.00 -11.36
N TRP A 69 1.60 -13.28 -11.88
CA TRP A 69 1.76 -13.95 -13.17
C TRP A 69 1.10 -15.34 -13.17
N PHE A 70 1.30 -16.13 -12.12
CA PHE A 70 0.63 -17.42 -11.98
C PHE A 70 -0.89 -17.30 -11.84
N ALA A 71 -1.37 -16.24 -11.19
CA ALA A 71 -2.80 -15.95 -11.03
C ALA A 71 -3.45 -15.43 -12.33
N ARG A 72 -2.68 -15.07 -13.36
CA ARG A 72 -3.18 -14.56 -14.65
C ARG A 72 -4.19 -15.48 -15.34
N ALA A 73 -4.08 -16.80 -15.15
CA ALA A 73 -5.01 -17.77 -15.75
C ALA A 73 -6.42 -17.73 -15.12
N ASN A 74 -6.59 -17.17 -13.92
CA ASN A 74 -7.86 -17.19 -13.21
C ASN A 74 -8.64 -15.89 -13.40
N ARG A 75 -9.61 -15.89 -14.32
CA ARG A 75 -10.43 -14.70 -14.62
C ARG A 75 -11.25 -14.21 -13.41
N ARG A 76 -11.77 -15.11 -12.57
CA ARG A 76 -12.58 -14.73 -11.40
C ARG A 76 -11.74 -13.97 -10.38
N PHE A 77 -10.50 -14.39 -10.15
CA PHE A 77 -9.56 -13.68 -9.29
C PHE A 77 -9.40 -12.21 -9.70
N TRP A 78 -9.16 -11.94 -10.98
CA TRP A 78 -9.00 -10.57 -11.48
C TRP A 78 -10.28 -9.73 -11.47
N GLN A 79 -11.45 -10.36 -11.49
CA GLN A 79 -12.72 -9.64 -11.33
C GLN A 79 -12.94 -9.23 -9.88
N VAL A 80 -12.67 -10.15 -8.93
CA VAL A 80 -12.78 -9.86 -7.49
C VAL A 80 -11.77 -8.79 -7.09
N VAL A 81 -10.50 -8.93 -7.50
CA VAL A 81 -9.46 -7.93 -7.21
C VAL A 81 -9.84 -6.56 -7.76
N ALA A 82 -10.25 -6.48 -9.03
CA ALA A 82 -10.63 -5.20 -9.62
C ALA A 82 -11.86 -4.57 -8.95
N GLY A 83 -12.85 -5.38 -8.55
CA GLY A 83 -14.02 -4.91 -7.80
C GLY A 83 -13.66 -4.40 -6.41
N LEU A 84 -12.81 -5.14 -5.67
CA LEU A 84 -12.33 -4.74 -4.35
C LEU A 84 -11.45 -3.48 -4.43
N SER A 85 -10.57 -3.36 -5.42
CA SER A 85 -9.75 -2.16 -5.62
C SER A 85 -10.61 -0.93 -5.90
N LEU A 86 -11.65 -1.07 -6.72
CA LEU A 86 -12.57 0.02 -7.00
C LEU A 86 -13.39 0.41 -5.76
N ALA A 87 -13.89 -0.58 -5.01
CA ALA A 87 -14.62 -0.34 -3.77
C ALA A 87 -13.73 0.35 -2.73
N PHE A 88 -12.49 -0.11 -2.58
CA PHE A 88 -11.49 0.50 -1.69
C PHE A 88 -11.22 1.96 -2.07
N ALA A 89 -10.94 2.23 -3.35
CA ALA A 89 -10.71 3.59 -3.83
C ALA A 89 -11.95 4.49 -3.64
N ALA A 90 -13.16 3.96 -3.89
CA ALA A 90 -14.40 4.69 -3.69
C ALA A 90 -14.68 5.03 -2.22
N VAL A 91 -14.41 4.09 -1.29
CA VAL A 91 -14.51 4.34 0.15
C VAL A 91 -13.45 5.37 0.58
N GLY A 92 -12.23 5.27 0.06
CA GLY A 92 -11.17 6.25 0.29
C GLY A 92 -11.57 7.65 -0.14
N LEU A 93 -12.14 7.78 -1.35
CA LEU A 93 -12.64 9.05 -1.87
C LEU A 93 -13.78 9.61 -1.00
N PHE A 94 -14.72 8.74 -0.59
CA PHE A 94 -15.79 9.15 0.31
C PHE A 94 -15.24 9.63 1.65
N ALA A 95 -14.26 8.93 2.22
CA ALA A 95 -13.63 9.32 3.48
C ALA A 95 -12.93 10.69 3.38
N VAL A 96 -12.28 10.99 2.26
CA VAL A 96 -11.61 12.29 2.03
C VAL A 96 -12.60 13.43 1.78
N LEU A 97 -13.71 13.16 1.07
CA LEU A 97 -14.69 14.19 0.69
C LEU A 97 -15.84 14.35 1.69
N ALA A 98 -15.97 13.45 2.67
CA ALA A 98 -17.07 13.50 3.63
C ALA A 98 -17.04 14.82 4.43
N PRO A 99 -18.18 15.53 4.52
CA PRO A 99 -18.22 16.85 5.16
C PRO A 99 -17.92 16.74 6.66
N PRO A 100 -17.30 17.76 7.28
CA PRO A 100 -16.93 17.74 8.70
C PRO A 100 -18.10 17.46 9.65
N ARG A 101 -19.31 17.89 9.25
CA ARG A 101 -20.57 17.66 9.99
C ARG A 101 -20.95 16.18 10.10
N TRP A 102 -20.51 15.35 9.16
CA TRP A 102 -20.75 13.91 9.17
C TRP A 102 -19.91 13.21 10.24
N PHE A 103 -18.63 13.57 10.33
CA PHE A 103 -17.70 13.08 11.36
C PHE A 103 -18.05 13.57 12.77
N HIS A 104 -18.58 14.79 12.92
CA HIS A 104 -19.02 15.29 14.23
C HIS A 104 -20.23 14.52 14.80
N ARG A 105 -21.07 13.94 13.95
CA ARG A 105 -22.21 13.10 14.38
C ARG A 105 -21.83 11.65 14.66
N HIS A 106 -20.77 11.16 14.02
CA HIS A 106 -20.25 9.81 14.19
C HIS A 106 -18.71 9.84 14.26
N PRO A 107 -18.13 10.20 15.42
CA PRO A 107 -16.68 10.25 15.59
C PRO A 107 -16.14 8.82 15.62
N SER A 108 -15.89 8.25 14.44
CA SER A 108 -15.24 6.96 14.33
C SER A 108 -13.76 7.16 14.02
N MET A 109 -12.92 6.97 15.03
CA MET A 109 -11.45 6.97 14.92
C MET A 109 -10.94 6.15 13.72
N TRP A 110 -11.64 5.06 13.38
CA TRP A 110 -11.30 4.19 12.27
C TRP A 110 -11.44 4.85 10.89
N LEU A 111 -12.45 5.69 10.66
CA LEU A 111 -12.62 6.38 9.37
C LEU A 111 -11.57 7.48 9.21
N ASP A 112 -11.24 8.19 10.28
CA ASP A 112 -10.19 9.22 10.25
C ASP A 112 -8.81 8.61 9.99
N LEU A 113 -8.49 7.50 10.67
CA LEU A 113 -7.25 6.77 10.43
C LEU A 113 -7.19 6.21 9.01
N PHE A 114 -8.32 5.70 8.50
CA PHE A 114 -8.42 5.23 7.13
C PHE A 114 -8.25 6.36 6.11
N ALA A 115 -8.82 7.54 6.35
CA ALA A 115 -8.64 8.71 5.48
C ALA A 115 -7.17 9.14 5.41
N ILE A 116 -6.49 9.19 6.56
CA ILE A 116 -5.06 9.50 6.62
C ILE A 116 -4.23 8.43 5.89
N ALA A 117 -4.53 7.14 6.14
CA ALA A 117 -3.85 6.04 5.48
C ALA A 117 -4.07 6.04 3.95
N GLN A 118 -5.28 6.40 3.50
CA GLN A 118 -5.58 6.53 2.08
C GLN A 118 -4.78 7.67 1.47
N LEU A 119 -4.80 8.85 2.13
CA LEU A 119 -4.20 10.08 1.62
C LEU A 119 -2.67 10.00 1.56
N LEU A 120 -2.03 9.40 2.58
CA LEU A 120 -0.59 9.11 2.57
C LEU A 120 -0.23 7.94 1.65
N GLY A 121 -1.15 6.98 1.48
CA GLY A 121 -0.96 5.79 0.67
C GLY A 121 -1.18 5.99 -0.82
N VAL A 122 -1.77 7.11 -1.26
CA VAL A 122 -2.07 7.41 -2.68
C VAL A 122 -0.96 7.01 -3.66
N PRO A 123 0.32 7.44 -3.50
CA PRO A 123 1.36 7.06 -4.45
C PRO A 123 1.58 5.54 -4.51
N LEU A 124 1.52 4.88 -3.36
CA LEU A 124 1.70 3.43 -3.26
C LEU A 124 0.51 2.68 -3.88
N TRP A 125 -0.72 3.09 -3.59
CA TRP A 125 -1.93 2.49 -4.16
C TRP A 125 -1.98 2.67 -5.68
N THR A 126 -1.60 3.85 -6.17
CA THR A 126 -1.55 4.16 -7.60
C THR A 126 -0.60 3.22 -8.34
N VAL A 127 0.62 3.03 -7.82
CA VAL A 127 1.60 2.11 -8.40
C VAL A 127 1.09 0.66 -8.36
N ALA A 128 0.49 0.23 -7.24
CA ALA A 128 -0.08 -1.10 -7.12
C ALA A 128 -1.20 -1.36 -8.14
N PHE A 129 -2.15 -0.42 -8.29
CA PHE A 129 -3.22 -0.53 -9.27
C PHE A 129 -2.70 -0.50 -10.70
N ALA A 130 -1.66 0.29 -11.00
CA ALA A 130 -1.01 0.32 -12.31
C ALA A 130 -0.37 -1.03 -12.64
N LEU A 131 0.34 -1.64 -11.68
CA LEU A 131 0.93 -2.98 -11.84
C LEU A 131 -0.16 -4.04 -12.06
N PHE A 132 -1.24 -4.01 -11.28
CA PHE A 132 -2.37 -4.92 -11.48
C PHE A 132 -3.03 -4.72 -12.84
N ALA A 133 -3.21 -3.48 -13.29
CA ALA A 133 -3.78 -3.18 -14.60
C ALA A 133 -2.89 -3.71 -15.73
N ALA A 134 -1.57 -3.55 -15.61
CA ALA A 134 -0.62 -4.06 -16.61
C ALA A 134 -0.70 -5.60 -16.74
N ILE A 135 -0.76 -6.31 -15.61
CA ILE A 135 -0.74 -7.79 -15.58
C ILE A 135 -2.13 -8.39 -15.88
N ALA A 136 -3.22 -7.69 -15.58
CA ALA A 136 -4.58 -8.20 -15.72
C ALA A 136 -4.86 -8.69 -17.16
N PRO A 137 -5.44 -9.89 -17.34
CA PRO A 137 -5.65 -10.47 -18.66
C PRO A 137 -6.87 -9.92 -19.40
N THR A 138 -7.89 -9.40 -18.69
CA THR A 138 -9.15 -8.96 -19.29
C THR A 138 -9.27 -7.45 -19.39
N ARG A 139 -9.88 -6.96 -20.48
CA ARG A 139 -10.15 -5.53 -20.69
C ARG A 139 -11.07 -4.94 -19.62
N THR A 140 -12.03 -5.72 -19.12
CA THR A 140 -12.96 -5.27 -18.07
C THR A 140 -12.25 -5.02 -16.74
N SER A 141 -11.47 -5.99 -16.25
CA SER A 141 -10.68 -5.79 -15.02
C SER A 141 -9.68 -4.64 -15.16
N ARG A 142 -9.06 -4.49 -16.34
CA ARG A 142 -8.17 -3.35 -16.62
C ARG A 142 -8.89 -2.01 -16.50
N ARG A 143 -10.09 -1.87 -17.09
CA ARG A 143 -10.88 -0.62 -17.01
C ARG A 143 -11.25 -0.26 -15.58
N LEU A 144 -11.65 -1.26 -14.77
CA LEU A 144 -11.98 -1.04 -13.36
C LEU A 144 -10.74 -0.60 -12.55
N LEU A 145 -9.58 -1.19 -12.80
CA LEU A 145 -8.32 -0.78 -12.15
C LEU A 145 -7.86 0.60 -12.61
N LEU A 146 -8.04 0.94 -13.90
CA LEU A 146 -7.79 2.29 -14.40
C LEU A 146 -8.74 3.33 -13.77
N ALA A 147 -10.01 2.97 -13.56
CA ALA A 147 -10.95 3.82 -12.84
C ALA A 147 -10.51 4.03 -11.38
N ALA A 148 -10.04 2.98 -10.70
CA ALA A 148 -9.47 3.10 -9.35
C ALA A 148 -8.26 4.03 -9.33
N ILE A 149 -7.34 3.93 -10.30
CA ILE A 149 -6.22 4.88 -10.47
C ILE A 149 -6.73 6.31 -10.62
N GLY A 150 -7.76 6.52 -11.45
CA GLY A 150 -8.37 7.85 -11.62
C GLY A 150 -8.91 8.43 -10.31
N ILE A 151 -9.52 7.60 -9.47
CA ILE A 151 -9.99 7.99 -8.14
C ILE A 151 -8.82 8.37 -7.22
N GLU A 152 -7.76 7.56 -7.16
CA GLU A 152 -6.57 7.88 -6.36
C GLU A 152 -5.92 9.20 -6.81
N LEU A 153 -5.85 9.46 -8.11
CA LEU A 153 -5.34 10.73 -8.65
C LEU A 153 -6.23 11.92 -8.28
N ALA A 154 -7.56 11.73 -8.22
CA ALA A 154 -8.47 12.76 -7.75
C ALA A 154 -8.25 13.07 -6.26
N ILE A 155 -8.06 12.04 -5.42
CA ILE A 155 -7.70 12.21 -4.00
C ILE A 155 -6.37 12.97 -3.89
N ALA A 156 -5.36 12.60 -4.69
CA ALA A 156 -4.06 13.29 -4.74
C ALA A 156 -4.22 14.79 -5.06
N ALA A 157 -5.03 15.10 -6.08
CA ALA A 157 -5.29 16.48 -6.49
C ALA A 157 -6.02 17.26 -5.40
N CYS A 158 -7.03 16.68 -4.76
CA CYS A 158 -7.73 17.30 -3.62
C CYS A 158 -6.78 17.58 -2.46
N ALA A 159 -5.92 16.62 -2.11
CA ALA A 159 -4.91 16.78 -1.07
C ALA A 159 -3.92 17.89 -1.40
N ALA A 160 -3.42 17.93 -2.65
CA ALA A 160 -2.52 18.97 -3.12
C ALA A 160 -3.18 20.35 -3.07
N ILE A 161 -4.42 20.48 -3.53
CA ILE A 161 -5.17 21.74 -3.45
C ILE A 161 -5.31 22.18 -1.99
N HIS A 162 -5.72 21.28 -1.09
CA HIS A 162 -5.89 21.61 0.32
C HIS A 162 -4.56 22.02 1.01
N TRP A 163 -3.44 21.41 0.63
CA TRP A 163 -2.14 21.74 1.21
C TRP A 163 -1.50 23.02 0.63
N PHE A 164 -1.68 23.26 -0.66
CA PHE A 164 -0.97 24.35 -1.36
C PHE A 164 -1.83 25.59 -1.61
N VAL A 165 -3.16 25.52 -1.51
CA VAL A 165 -4.01 26.70 -1.55
C VAL A 165 -4.06 27.30 -0.15
N PRO A 166 -3.57 28.54 0.05
CA PRO A 166 -3.65 29.20 1.34
C PRO A 166 -5.12 29.37 1.72
N SER A 167 -5.52 28.82 2.86
CA SER A 167 -6.80 29.16 3.46
C SER A 167 -6.80 30.64 3.84
N PRO A 168 -7.88 31.39 3.57
CA PRO A 168 -7.97 32.79 3.96
C PRO A 168 -7.74 32.91 5.48
N PRO A 169 -6.99 33.94 5.94
CA PRO A 169 -6.82 34.16 7.37
C PRO A 169 -8.20 34.35 8.00
N LEU A 170 -8.45 33.58 9.06
CA LEU A 170 -9.63 33.72 9.93
C LEU A 170 -9.60 35.06 10.66
#